data_AF-A0AAW2Q009-F1
#
_entry.id   AF-A0AAW2Q009-F1
#
_cell.length_a   1.000
_cell.length_b   1.000
_cell.length_c   1.000
_cell.angle_alpha   90.00
_cell.angle_beta   90.00
_cell.angle_gamma   90.00
#
_symmetry.space_group_name_H-M   'P 1'
#
loop_
_entity.id
_entity.type
_entity.pdbx_description
1 polymer ?
#
loop_
_entity_poly.entity_id
_entity_poly.type
_entity_poly.pdbx_seq_one_letter_code
_entity_poly.pdbx_strand_id
1 'polypeptide(L)'
;MAAQQVVRAGFRWRIGSGQSVQVWDDPWLPRPFTFRVVTPKCEDLSNLKVCDLIDPATKDWNISLVREVLWQEVAALILDLPLSAVNGADFGVWHHTANGKFSANVPGKIRVFIWKLAMNAIPTGANLLCMLPEIVSVCPFCQHEDEDIKHVFLRCPIARLVWCLSHLRWAVVSEFQADPEAWLLHMAECFLPVEFERAMTICWALWWNRNRALMERNAYSSGDLISFVLNYLLAYHHVNTDPAKLTISTSPGCWFPPDNNVIKLNFDGAMFATTSEIGIGIVARDRTGACVWWKSFRRRWVPAPELAEAFAARETILLARQCGWRRIMLEGDCASFHLKLTSGQDDFAATGAITRDIKNLSTEFDSCIFSLVRRTANKVAHCLARKAHSNVQEGPCFPPLLADLLFSDYA
;
A
#
# COMPACT_ATOMS: atom_id res chain seq x y z
N MET A 1 13.21 -9.47 -1.90
CA MET A 1 12.89 -10.72 -2.64
C MET A 1 11.82 -11.59 -1.97
N ALA A 2 11.65 -11.61 -0.65
CA ALA A 2 10.64 -12.47 0.00
C ALA A 2 9.16 -11.97 -0.05
N ALA A 3 8.89 -10.70 -0.42
CA ALA A 3 7.52 -10.22 -0.77
C ALA A 3 6.94 -10.96 -1.96
N GLN A 4 7.83 -11.41 -2.83
CA GLN A 4 7.55 -12.25 -3.95
C GLN A 4 7.25 -13.70 -3.51
N GLN A 5 7.75 -14.17 -2.36
CA GLN A 5 7.55 -15.55 -1.90
C GLN A 5 6.15 -15.78 -1.30
N VAL A 6 5.61 -14.86 -0.50
CA VAL A 6 4.21 -14.96 -0.01
C VAL A 6 3.23 -14.77 -1.16
N VAL A 7 3.50 -13.80 -2.05
CA VAL A 7 2.74 -13.68 -3.31
C VAL A 7 2.94 -14.92 -4.18
N ARG A 8 4.06 -15.64 -4.12
CA ARG A 8 4.24 -16.93 -4.81
C ARG A 8 3.51 -18.09 -4.11
N ALA A 9 3.39 -18.06 -2.78
CA ALA A 9 2.83 -19.14 -1.98
C ALA A 9 1.33 -19.34 -2.21
N GLY A 10 0.58 -18.26 -2.44
CA GLY A 10 -0.82 -18.32 -2.88
C GLY A 10 -1.03 -18.06 -4.38
N PHE A 11 0.05 -17.94 -5.16
CA PHE A 11 -0.03 -17.74 -6.61
C PHE A 11 0.05 -19.07 -7.33
N ARG A 12 -0.81 -19.20 -8.34
CA ARG A 12 -0.69 -20.25 -9.33
C ARG A 12 -0.96 -19.70 -10.73
N TRP A 13 -0.45 -20.35 -11.74
CA TRP A 13 -0.82 -20.11 -13.12
C TRP A 13 -2.20 -20.68 -13.41
N ARG A 14 -3.02 -19.90 -14.11
CA ARG A 14 -4.17 -20.43 -14.85
C ARG A 14 -3.73 -20.67 -16.28
N ILE A 15 -3.95 -21.89 -16.75
CA ILE A 15 -3.49 -22.35 -18.07
C ILE A 15 -4.38 -21.75 -19.15
N GLY A 16 -3.77 -20.95 -20.02
CA GLY A 16 -4.35 -20.55 -21.29
C GLY A 16 -3.78 -21.45 -22.37
N SER A 17 -2.67 -21.02 -22.98
CA SER A 17 -1.94 -21.76 -24.03
C SER A 17 -1.01 -22.86 -23.50
N GLY A 18 -0.59 -22.81 -22.23
CA GLY A 18 0.38 -23.71 -21.62
C GLY A 18 1.84 -23.52 -22.06
N GLN A 19 2.14 -22.54 -22.92
CA GLN A 19 3.47 -22.34 -23.49
C GLN A 19 4.49 -21.73 -22.51
N SER A 20 4.00 -21.07 -21.46
CA SER A 20 4.83 -20.31 -20.51
C SER A 20 5.02 -21.04 -19.18
N VAL A 21 4.42 -22.22 -19.01
CA VAL A 21 4.34 -22.93 -17.73
C VAL A 21 4.99 -24.32 -17.87
N GLN A 22 5.95 -24.61 -16.99
CA GLN A 22 6.59 -25.92 -16.89
C GLN A 22 5.77 -26.85 -15.99
N VAL A 23 5.69 -28.13 -16.36
CA VAL A 23 4.80 -29.10 -15.68
C VAL A 23 5.16 -29.28 -14.20
N TRP A 24 6.46 -29.46 -13.87
CA TRP A 24 6.91 -29.73 -12.49
C TRP A 24 7.38 -28.51 -11.71
N ASP A 25 7.96 -27.51 -12.40
CA ASP A 25 8.69 -26.44 -11.72
C ASP A 25 7.80 -25.23 -11.38
N ASP A 26 6.71 -25.02 -12.11
CA ASP A 26 5.78 -23.91 -11.92
C ASP A 26 4.54 -24.32 -11.10
N PRO A 27 3.98 -23.42 -10.27
CA PRO A 27 2.75 -23.67 -9.53
C PRO A 27 1.53 -23.40 -10.42
N TRP A 28 0.75 -24.42 -10.82
CA TRP A 28 -0.43 -24.27 -11.68
C TRP A 28 -1.63 -25.16 -11.30
N LEU A 29 -1.41 -26.17 -10.46
CA LEU A 29 -2.47 -27.04 -9.94
C LEU A 29 -3.30 -26.33 -8.86
N PRO A 30 -4.57 -26.72 -8.66
CA PRO A 30 -5.40 -26.16 -7.59
C PRO A 30 -5.06 -26.77 -6.22
N ARG A 31 -4.42 -27.94 -6.19
CA ARG A 31 -3.94 -28.67 -5.00
C ARG A 31 -2.76 -29.55 -5.42
N PRO A 32 -1.82 -29.93 -4.52
CA PRO A 32 -1.73 -29.65 -3.07
C PRO A 32 -1.21 -28.24 -2.76
N PHE A 33 -0.93 -27.90 -1.48
CA PHE A 33 -0.53 -26.57 -0.97
C PHE A 33 0.58 -25.86 -1.79
N THR A 34 1.47 -26.63 -2.42
CA THR A 34 2.55 -26.10 -3.27
C THR A 34 2.08 -25.65 -4.65
N PHE A 35 0.86 -26.01 -5.06
CA PHE A 35 0.28 -25.85 -6.39
C PHE A 35 1.11 -26.48 -7.53
N ARG A 36 2.12 -27.29 -7.21
CA ARG A 36 3.01 -27.96 -8.17
C ARG A 36 2.65 -29.43 -8.31
N VAL A 37 3.04 -30.00 -9.44
CA VAL A 37 3.05 -31.45 -9.63
C VAL A 37 4.07 -32.06 -8.66
N VAL A 38 3.62 -33.00 -7.82
CA VAL A 38 4.44 -33.65 -6.78
C VAL A 38 4.93 -35.04 -7.19
N THR A 39 4.74 -35.43 -8.44
CA THR A 39 5.22 -36.72 -8.98
C THR A 39 6.73 -36.65 -9.24
N PRO A 40 7.46 -37.79 -9.19
CA PRO A 40 8.87 -37.85 -9.54
C PRO A 40 9.13 -37.30 -10.94
N LYS A 41 10.09 -36.38 -11.04
CA LYS A 41 10.54 -35.81 -12.31
C LYS A 41 11.49 -36.80 -12.99
N CYS A 42 11.11 -37.31 -14.16
CA CYS A 42 12.03 -38.06 -15.02
C CYS A 42 13.02 -37.07 -15.66
N GLU A 43 14.33 -37.39 -15.66
CA GLU A 43 15.38 -36.49 -16.20
C GLU A 43 15.13 -36.13 -17.67
N ASP A 44 14.60 -37.06 -18.46
CA ASP A 44 14.29 -36.89 -19.88
C ASP A 44 13.11 -35.94 -20.16
N LEU A 45 12.25 -35.70 -19.15
CA LEU A 45 11.06 -34.85 -19.24
C LEU A 45 11.23 -33.52 -18.49
N SER A 46 12.47 -33.16 -18.18
CA SER A 46 12.75 -32.04 -17.28
C SER A 46 12.30 -30.67 -17.79
N ASN A 47 12.12 -30.51 -19.11
CA ASN A 47 11.69 -29.29 -19.78
C ASN A 47 10.25 -29.35 -20.31
N LEU A 48 9.47 -30.37 -19.95
CA LEU A 48 8.10 -30.55 -20.45
C LEU A 48 7.21 -29.37 -20.04
N LYS A 49 6.50 -28.80 -21.01
CA LYS A 49 5.57 -27.69 -20.80
C LYS A 49 4.14 -28.19 -20.75
N VAL A 50 3.26 -27.40 -20.12
CA VAL A 50 1.84 -27.74 -20.03
C VAL A 50 1.19 -27.82 -21.43
N CYS A 51 1.66 -27.04 -22.40
CA CYS A 51 1.17 -27.14 -23.79
C CYS A 51 1.41 -28.52 -24.44
N ASP A 52 2.44 -29.25 -24.01
CA ASP A 52 2.77 -30.57 -24.56
C ASP A 52 1.81 -31.66 -24.06
N LEU A 53 1.11 -31.39 -22.95
CA LEU A 53 0.05 -32.22 -22.40
C LEU A 53 -1.33 -31.93 -23.03
N ILE A 54 -1.43 -30.94 -23.91
CA ILE A 54 -2.67 -30.54 -24.59
C ILE A 54 -2.62 -31.07 -26.03
N ASP A 55 -3.70 -31.71 -26.46
CA ASP A 55 -3.83 -32.17 -27.85
C ASP A 55 -4.15 -30.96 -28.75
N PRO A 56 -3.29 -30.66 -29.75
CA PRO A 56 -3.45 -29.48 -30.61
C PRO A 56 -4.67 -29.58 -31.55
N ALA A 57 -5.17 -30.78 -31.84
CA ALA A 57 -6.32 -30.98 -32.71
C ALA A 57 -7.64 -30.78 -31.96
N THR A 58 -7.74 -31.29 -30.73
CA THR A 58 -8.98 -31.21 -29.92
C THR A 58 -9.03 -29.98 -29.03
N LYS A 59 -7.87 -29.36 -28.74
CA LYS A 59 -7.67 -28.30 -27.73
C LYS A 59 -8.10 -28.74 -26.32
N ASP A 60 -8.05 -30.04 -26.06
CA ASP A 60 -8.32 -30.65 -24.77
C ASP A 60 -7.08 -31.41 -24.28
N TRP A 61 -7.09 -31.89 -23.03
CA TRP A 61 -5.99 -32.64 -22.48
C TRP A 61 -5.73 -33.94 -23.27
N ASN A 62 -4.45 -34.24 -23.53
CA ASN A 62 -4.05 -35.53 -24.06
C ASN A 62 -4.13 -36.58 -22.95
N ILE A 63 -5.29 -37.22 -22.82
CA ILE A 63 -5.62 -38.15 -21.74
C ILE A 63 -4.58 -39.28 -21.61
N SER A 64 -4.13 -39.83 -22.74
CA SER A 64 -3.17 -40.94 -22.76
C SER A 64 -1.81 -40.48 -22.20
N LEU A 65 -1.30 -39.35 -22.69
CA LEU A 65 -0.02 -38.81 -22.26
C LEU A 65 -0.03 -38.37 -20.79
N VAL A 66 -1.10 -37.70 -20.35
CA VAL A 66 -1.23 -37.25 -18.95
C VAL A 66 -1.22 -38.42 -17.98
N ARG A 67 -1.89 -39.53 -18.31
CA ARG A 67 -1.92 -40.75 -17.46
C ARG A 67 -0.64 -41.57 -17.52
N GLU A 68 0.11 -41.49 -18.62
CA GLU A 68 1.41 -42.17 -18.77
C GLU A 68 2.50 -41.46 -17.96
N VAL A 69 2.49 -40.13 -17.97
CA VAL A 69 3.55 -39.29 -17.39
C VAL A 69 3.35 -39.04 -15.89
N LEU A 70 2.11 -39.04 -15.40
CA LEU A 70 1.77 -38.61 -14.04
C LEU A 70 1.02 -39.69 -13.26
N TRP A 71 1.23 -39.72 -11.94
CA TRP A 71 0.46 -40.57 -11.04
C TRP A 71 -1.04 -40.32 -11.17
N GLN A 72 -1.82 -41.38 -10.96
CA GLN A 72 -3.26 -41.41 -11.23
C GLN A 72 -4.03 -40.28 -10.53
N GLU A 73 -3.64 -39.93 -9.31
CA GLU A 73 -4.26 -38.88 -8.51
C GLU A 73 -4.00 -37.48 -9.08
N VAL A 74 -2.79 -37.25 -9.60
CA VAL A 74 -2.41 -35.96 -10.20
C VAL A 74 -2.97 -35.86 -11.63
N ALA A 75 -2.97 -36.96 -12.37
CA ALA A 75 -3.57 -37.05 -13.69
C ALA A 75 -5.08 -36.73 -13.62
N ALA A 76 -5.81 -37.29 -12.65
CA ALA A 76 -7.23 -36.98 -12.45
C ALA A 76 -7.47 -35.48 -12.21
N LEU A 77 -6.65 -34.85 -11.36
CA LEU A 77 -6.73 -33.42 -11.09
C LEU A 77 -6.50 -32.56 -12.33
N ILE A 78 -5.55 -32.94 -13.19
CA ILE A 78 -5.24 -32.21 -14.42
C ILE A 78 -6.37 -32.34 -15.44
N LEU A 79 -6.90 -33.55 -15.62
CA LEU A 79 -7.98 -33.80 -16.56
C LEU A 79 -9.28 -33.05 -16.20
N ASP A 80 -9.48 -32.74 -14.91
CA ASP A 80 -10.60 -31.92 -14.43
C ASP A 80 -10.37 -30.40 -14.57
N LEU A 81 -9.17 -29.95 -14.94
CA LEU A 81 -8.88 -28.52 -15.10
C LEU A 81 -9.50 -27.98 -16.38
N PRO A 82 -10.34 -26.93 -16.30
CA PRO A 82 -10.93 -26.32 -17.49
C PRO A 82 -9.87 -25.58 -18.30
N LEU A 83 -9.69 -25.98 -19.55
CA LEU A 83 -8.86 -25.29 -20.54
C LEU A 83 -9.61 -24.10 -21.16
N SER A 84 -8.85 -23.08 -21.56
CA SER A 84 -9.43 -21.88 -22.17
C SER A 84 -9.85 -22.16 -23.62
N ALA A 85 -11.14 -21.97 -23.94
CA ALA A 85 -11.65 -22.13 -25.32
C ALA A 85 -11.05 -21.12 -26.32
N VAL A 86 -10.61 -19.97 -25.80
CA VAL A 86 -9.87 -18.94 -26.53
C VAL A 86 -8.40 -19.13 -26.15
N ASN A 87 -7.52 -19.40 -27.12
CA ASN A 87 -6.08 -19.65 -26.93
C ASN A 87 -5.34 -18.41 -26.39
N GLY A 88 -5.64 -18.00 -25.17
CA GLY A 88 -5.08 -16.84 -24.49
C GLY A 88 -3.75 -17.14 -23.83
N ALA A 89 -2.99 -16.11 -23.50
CA ALA A 89 -1.76 -16.25 -22.75
C ALA A 89 -2.01 -16.84 -21.34
N ASP A 90 -1.04 -17.57 -20.82
CA ASP A 90 -1.06 -18.04 -19.43
C ASP A 90 -1.00 -16.82 -18.49
N PHE A 91 -1.78 -16.84 -17.41
CA PHE A 91 -1.81 -15.71 -16.47
C PHE A 91 -1.85 -16.14 -15.01
N GLY A 92 -1.20 -15.34 -14.18
CA GLY A 92 -1.12 -15.57 -12.75
C GLY A 92 -2.42 -15.25 -12.03
N VAL A 93 -2.83 -16.11 -11.11
CA VAL A 93 -3.98 -15.92 -10.24
C VAL A 93 -3.61 -16.18 -8.78
N TRP A 94 -4.17 -15.36 -7.90
CA TRP A 94 -4.14 -15.62 -6.46
C TRP A 94 -5.22 -16.63 -6.10
N HIS A 95 -4.83 -17.81 -5.63
CA HIS A 95 -5.73 -18.94 -5.41
C HIS A 95 -6.81 -18.64 -4.36
N HIS A 96 -6.49 -17.86 -3.33
CA HIS A 96 -7.38 -17.64 -2.19
C HIS A 96 -8.44 -16.54 -2.41
N THR A 97 -8.59 -16.02 -3.64
CA THR A 97 -9.68 -15.09 -3.97
C THR A 97 -10.43 -15.54 -5.22
N ALA A 98 -11.76 -15.45 -5.20
CA ALA A 98 -12.61 -15.89 -6.31
C ALA A 98 -12.37 -15.13 -7.62
N ASN A 99 -11.82 -13.91 -7.54
CA ASN A 99 -11.45 -13.09 -8.70
C ASN A 99 -9.98 -13.23 -9.12
N GLY A 100 -9.20 -14.08 -8.44
CA GLY A 100 -7.78 -14.32 -8.74
C GLY A 100 -6.84 -13.15 -8.41
N LYS A 101 -7.30 -12.12 -7.68
CA LYS A 101 -6.49 -10.94 -7.31
C LYS A 101 -6.18 -10.95 -5.81
N PHE A 102 -4.95 -10.64 -5.41
CA PHE A 102 -4.62 -10.34 -4.01
C PHE A 102 -5.22 -8.98 -3.64
N SER A 103 -6.46 -8.96 -3.14
CA SER A 103 -7.21 -7.75 -2.80
C SER A 103 -7.79 -7.84 -1.39
N ALA A 104 -6.95 -7.67 -0.36
CA ALA A 104 -7.45 -7.24 0.93
C ALA A 104 -7.73 -5.74 0.86
N ASN A 105 -8.93 -5.28 1.25
CA ASN A 105 -9.32 -3.87 1.25
C ASN A 105 -8.71 -3.16 2.46
N VAL A 106 -7.38 -3.18 2.54
CA VAL A 106 -6.59 -2.48 3.55
C VAL A 106 -5.47 -1.67 2.88
N PRO A 107 -5.02 -0.57 3.51
CA PRO A 107 -3.91 0.25 3.02
C PRO A 107 -2.68 -0.56 2.61
N GLY A 108 -1.99 -0.11 1.56
CA GLY A 108 -0.78 -0.78 1.05
C GLY A 108 0.30 -1.01 2.11
N LYS A 109 0.47 -0.06 3.06
CA LYS A 109 1.42 -0.21 4.17
C LYS A 109 1.10 -1.40 5.09
N ILE A 110 -0.18 -1.70 5.29
CA ILE A 110 -0.61 -2.86 6.11
C ILE A 110 -0.31 -4.14 5.34
N ARG A 111 -0.56 -4.19 4.02
CA ARG A 111 -0.19 -5.34 3.18
C ARG A 111 1.31 -5.64 3.24
N VAL A 112 2.15 -4.61 3.14
CA VAL A 112 3.62 -4.76 3.26
C VAL A 112 4.02 -5.22 4.66
N PHE A 113 3.38 -4.70 5.70
CA PHE A 113 3.64 -5.14 7.07
C PHE A 113 3.27 -6.62 7.28
N ILE A 114 2.07 -7.03 6.85
CA ILE A 114 1.62 -8.43 6.97
C ILE A 114 2.54 -9.37 6.22
N TRP A 115 3.05 -8.95 5.07
CA TRP A 115 4.11 -9.69 4.41
C TRP A 115 5.37 -9.87 5.28
N LYS A 116 5.89 -8.81 5.89
CA LYS A 116 7.06 -8.92 6.79
C LYS A 116 6.78 -9.80 8.00
N LEU A 117 5.55 -9.75 8.52
CA LEU A 117 5.10 -10.57 9.63
C LEU A 117 5.09 -12.06 9.25
N ALA A 118 4.50 -12.41 8.10
CA ALA A 118 4.47 -13.79 7.59
C ALA A 118 5.88 -14.38 7.48
N MET A 119 6.85 -13.58 7.04
CA MET A 119 8.23 -14.03 6.86
C MET A 119 9.07 -14.04 8.15
N ASN A 120 8.45 -13.83 9.31
CA ASN A 120 9.15 -13.62 10.58
C ASN A 120 10.28 -12.56 10.48
N ALA A 121 10.08 -11.52 9.66
CA ALA A 121 11.11 -10.55 9.29
C ALA A 121 10.92 -9.18 9.98
N ILE A 122 10.03 -9.10 10.97
CA ILE A 122 9.86 -7.91 11.80
C ILE A 122 10.90 -7.92 12.94
N PRO A 123 11.43 -6.74 13.34
CA PRO A 123 12.53 -6.64 14.30
C PRO A 123 12.04 -6.78 15.76
N THR A 124 11.49 -7.95 16.10
CA THR A 124 11.18 -8.35 17.47
C THR A 124 12.45 -8.46 18.31
N GLY A 125 12.32 -8.45 19.65
CA GLY A 125 13.47 -8.62 20.54
C GLY A 125 14.26 -9.90 20.24
N ALA A 126 13.57 -11.02 20.02
CA ALA A 126 14.18 -12.29 19.64
C ALA A 126 14.92 -12.22 18.29
N ASN A 127 14.30 -11.64 17.25
CA ASN A 127 14.91 -11.53 15.91
C ASN A 127 16.10 -10.57 15.91
N LEU A 128 16.04 -9.51 16.71
CA LEU A 128 17.13 -8.56 16.88
C LEU A 128 18.31 -9.17 17.64
N LEU A 129 18.05 -9.96 18.68
CA LEU A 129 19.09 -10.64 19.46
C LEU A 129 19.92 -11.60 18.58
N CYS A 130 19.29 -12.28 17.61
CA CYS A 130 19.99 -13.12 16.63
C CYS A 130 20.98 -12.34 15.74
N MET A 131 20.78 -11.03 15.57
CA MET A 131 21.59 -10.16 14.72
C MET A 131 22.56 -9.28 15.54
N LEU A 132 22.21 -8.96 16.78
CA LEU A 132 22.89 -8.02 17.66
C LEU A 132 22.89 -8.57 19.10
N PRO A 133 23.99 -9.18 19.57
CA PRO A 133 24.05 -9.88 20.86
C PRO A 133 23.79 -9.02 22.11
N GLU A 134 23.89 -7.69 22.00
CA GLU A 134 23.73 -6.75 23.12
C GLU A 134 22.29 -6.26 23.32
N ILE A 135 21.35 -6.69 22.47
CA ILE A 135 19.96 -6.22 22.54
C ILE A 135 19.19 -6.96 23.63
N VAL A 136 18.48 -6.19 24.46
CA VAL A 136 17.51 -6.74 25.42
C VAL A 136 16.27 -7.21 24.65
N SER A 137 15.99 -8.51 24.73
CA SER A 137 14.87 -9.16 24.05
C SER A 137 13.53 -8.96 24.74
N VAL A 138 13.49 -8.41 25.95
CA VAL A 138 12.28 -8.33 26.79
C VAL A 138 11.24 -7.36 26.22
N CYS A 139 9.96 -7.77 26.27
CA CYS A 139 8.84 -6.96 25.79
C CYS A 139 8.70 -5.62 26.56
N PRO A 140 8.55 -4.48 25.87
CA PRO A 140 8.48 -3.15 26.50
C PRO A 140 7.20 -2.92 27.32
N PHE A 141 6.16 -3.71 27.10
CA PHE A 141 4.88 -3.57 27.80
C PHE A 141 4.80 -4.41 29.06
N CYS A 142 5.04 -5.72 28.94
CA CYS A 142 4.92 -6.59 30.11
C CYS A 142 6.20 -6.59 30.92
N GLN A 143 7.40 -6.49 30.32
CA GLN A 143 8.69 -6.61 30.99
C GLN A 143 8.96 -7.98 31.67
N HIS A 144 8.18 -9.02 31.34
CA HIS A 144 8.29 -10.36 31.98
C HIS A 144 8.69 -11.48 31.01
N GLU A 145 8.52 -11.30 29.70
CA GLU A 145 8.79 -12.32 28.68
C GLU A 145 9.61 -11.73 27.54
N ASP A 146 10.40 -12.59 26.89
CA ASP A 146 11.07 -12.25 25.63
C ASP A 146 10.07 -11.97 24.52
N GLU A 147 10.37 -10.96 23.74
CA GLU A 147 9.58 -10.47 22.64
C GLU A 147 9.87 -11.28 21.38
N ASP A 148 9.15 -12.39 21.22
CA ASP A 148 8.95 -13.07 19.94
C ASP A 148 7.61 -12.68 19.29
N ILE A 149 7.37 -13.13 18.05
CA ILE A 149 6.11 -12.82 17.33
C ILE A 149 4.89 -13.26 18.14
N LYS A 150 4.91 -14.47 18.68
CA LYS A 150 3.79 -15.02 19.45
C LYS A 150 3.53 -14.18 20.70
N HIS A 151 4.57 -13.66 21.33
CA HIS A 151 4.43 -12.77 22.46
C HIS A 151 3.79 -11.44 22.04
N VAL A 152 4.36 -10.77 21.04
CA VAL A 152 3.88 -9.45 20.56
C VAL A 152 2.41 -9.49 20.18
N PHE A 153 1.99 -10.52 19.44
CA PHE A 153 0.64 -10.56 18.89
C PHE A 153 -0.34 -11.37 19.72
N LEU A 154 0.06 -12.24 20.66
CA LEU A 154 -0.89 -13.10 21.37
C LEU A 154 -0.72 -13.16 22.88
N ARG A 155 0.51 -13.27 23.39
CA ARG A 155 0.73 -13.47 24.84
C ARG A 155 0.75 -12.16 25.61
N CYS A 156 1.23 -11.08 24.99
CA CYS A 156 1.31 -9.76 25.60
C CYS A 156 -0.08 -9.34 26.15
N PRO A 157 -0.17 -8.85 27.40
CA PRO A 157 -1.45 -8.41 27.99
C PRO A 157 -2.19 -7.38 27.14
N ILE A 158 -1.45 -6.46 26.51
CA ILE A 158 -2.02 -5.48 25.58
C ILE A 158 -2.68 -6.18 24.39
N ALA A 159 -1.97 -7.12 23.75
CA ALA A 159 -2.48 -7.85 22.60
C ALA A 159 -3.73 -8.68 22.96
N ARG A 160 -3.71 -9.42 24.07
CA ARG A 160 -4.86 -10.20 24.55
C ARG A 160 -6.10 -9.34 24.70
N LEU A 161 -5.97 -8.18 25.35
CA LEU A 161 -7.08 -7.26 25.56
C LEU A 161 -7.59 -6.67 24.23
N VAL A 162 -6.69 -6.30 23.31
CA VAL A 162 -7.08 -5.79 21.99
C VAL A 162 -7.86 -6.83 21.20
N TRP A 163 -7.43 -8.10 21.19
CA TRP A 163 -8.16 -9.17 20.53
C TRP A 163 -9.52 -9.42 21.17
N CYS A 164 -9.62 -9.43 22.50
CA CYS A 164 -10.89 -9.54 23.21
C CYS A 164 -11.88 -8.42 22.84
N LEU A 165 -11.39 -7.18 22.73
CA LEU A 165 -12.21 -6.01 22.39
C LEU A 165 -12.51 -5.88 20.89
N SER A 166 -11.86 -6.67 20.04
CA SER A 166 -12.02 -6.59 18.58
C SER A 166 -13.28 -7.23 18.01
N HIS A 167 -14.00 -7.99 18.84
CA HIS A 167 -15.11 -8.87 18.46
C HIS A 167 -14.74 -9.98 17.45
N LEU A 168 -13.45 -10.24 17.22
CA LEU A 168 -13.00 -11.40 16.46
C LEU A 168 -12.98 -12.65 17.34
N ARG A 169 -13.18 -13.82 16.73
CA ARG A 169 -13.18 -15.10 17.45
C ARG A 169 -11.78 -15.40 17.96
N TRP A 170 -11.59 -15.29 19.29
CA TRP A 170 -10.31 -15.61 19.94
C TRP A 170 -9.81 -17.01 19.61
N ALA A 171 -10.70 -18.00 19.50
CA ALA A 171 -10.32 -19.38 19.17
C ALA A 171 -9.45 -19.46 17.90
N VAL A 172 -9.86 -18.76 16.83
CA VAL A 172 -9.13 -18.68 15.56
C VAL A 172 -7.80 -17.93 15.72
N VAL A 173 -7.82 -16.80 16.42
CA VAL A 173 -6.62 -15.96 16.63
C VAL A 173 -5.56 -16.68 17.47
N SER A 174 -6.00 -17.43 18.48
CA SER A 174 -5.13 -18.12 19.43
C SER A 174 -4.47 -19.37 18.87
N GLU A 175 -4.91 -19.84 17.68
CA GLU A 175 -4.36 -21.00 16.98
C GLU A 175 -3.03 -20.66 16.28
N PHE A 176 -2.06 -20.23 17.08
CA PHE A 176 -0.70 -19.94 16.64
C PHE A 176 0.22 -21.07 17.04
N GLN A 177 0.68 -21.84 16.06
CA GLN A 177 1.66 -22.90 16.28
C GLN A 177 3.08 -22.29 16.38
N ALA A 178 3.89 -22.42 15.33
CA ALA A 178 5.27 -21.92 15.30
C ALA A 178 5.53 -20.96 14.13
N ASP A 179 4.70 -21.00 13.08
CA ASP A 179 4.92 -20.26 11.84
C ASP A 179 3.91 -19.11 11.67
N PRO A 180 4.38 -17.84 11.60
CA PRO A 180 3.52 -16.68 11.36
C PRO A 180 2.78 -16.75 10.02
N GLU A 181 3.35 -17.36 8.98
CA GLU A 181 2.70 -17.50 7.68
C GLU A 181 1.50 -18.45 7.78
N ALA A 182 1.69 -19.66 8.31
CA ALA A 182 0.61 -20.59 8.58
C ALA A 182 -0.50 -19.98 9.46
N TRP A 183 -0.14 -19.17 10.47
CA TRP A 183 -1.10 -18.48 11.32
C TRP A 183 -1.95 -17.45 10.56
N LEU A 184 -1.34 -16.65 9.69
CA LEU A 184 -2.06 -15.68 8.86
C LEU A 184 -2.98 -16.38 7.84
N LEU A 185 -2.55 -17.52 7.28
CA LEU A 185 -3.35 -18.33 6.38
C LEU A 185 -4.56 -18.96 7.09
N HIS A 186 -4.35 -19.52 8.28
CA HIS A 186 -5.44 -20.03 9.11
C HIS A 186 -6.49 -18.95 9.41
N MET A 187 -6.05 -17.74 9.79
CA MET A 187 -6.97 -16.61 9.98
C MET A 187 -7.72 -16.24 8.70
N ALA A 188 -7.06 -16.28 7.54
CA ALA A 188 -7.68 -15.98 6.25
C ALA A 188 -8.74 -17.03 5.83
N GLU A 189 -8.52 -18.29 6.18
CA GLU A 189 -9.45 -19.40 5.92
C GLU A 189 -10.67 -19.36 6.84
N CYS A 190 -10.44 -19.01 8.10
CA CYS A 190 -11.47 -19.05 9.14
C CYS A 190 -12.33 -17.78 9.17
N PHE A 191 -11.79 -16.61 8.84
CA PHE A 191 -12.49 -15.33 8.93
C PHE A 191 -13.18 -14.90 7.64
N LEU A 192 -14.27 -14.15 7.77
CA LEU A 192 -14.83 -13.39 6.65
C LEU A 192 -13.82 -12.33 6.17
N PRO A 193 -13.89 -11.85 4.92
CA PRO A 193 -12.95 -10.86 4.40
C PRO A 193 -12.80 -9.61 5.30
N VAL A 194 -13.90 -9.03 5.77
CA VAL A 194 -13.90 -7.85 6.65
C VAL A 194 -13.30 -8.15 8.03
N GLU A 195 -13.51 -9.36 8.54
CA GLU A 195 -12.92 -9.83 9.80
C GLU A 195 -11.41 -10.03 9.64
N PHE A 196 -10.97 -10.58 8.52
CA PHE A 196 -9.55 -10.76 8.22
C PHE A 196 -8.84 -9.41 8.01
N GLU A 197 -9.47 -8.46 7.33
CA GLU A 197 -8.97 -7.08 7.20
C GLU A 197 -8.81 -6.39 8.56
N ARG A 198 -9.75 -6.64 9.48
CA ARG A 198 -9.64 -6.23 10.89
C ARG A 198 -8.45 -6.90 11.58
N ALA A 199 -8.30 -8.21 11.45
CA ALA A 199 -7.19 -8.96 12.04
C ALA A 199 -5.82 -8.45 11.54
N MET A 200 -5.68 -8.22 10.23
CA MET A 200 -4.49 -7.65 9.61
C MET A 200 -4.16 -6.26 10.19
N THR A 201 -5.17 -5.42 10.36
CA THR A 201 -4.99 -4.06 10.88
C THR A 201 -4.65 -4.07 12.36
N ILE A 202 -5.21 -4.99 13.15
CA ILE A 202 -4.84 -5.19 14.55
C ILE A 202 -3.37 -5.60 14.67
N CYS A 203 -2.90 -6.55 13.86
CA CYS A 203 -1.49 -6.94 13.86
C CYS A 203 -0.58 -5.74 13.58
N TRP A 204 -0.93 -4.94 12.56
CA TRP A 204 -0.16 -3.72 12.26
C TRP A 204 -0.20 -2.71 13.41
N ALA A 205 -1.36 -2.48 14.02
CA ALA A 205 -1.53 -1.53 15.09
C ALA A 205 -0.81 -1.95 16.39
N LEU A 206 -0.81 -3.24 16.74
CA LEU A 206 -0.06 -3.78 17.87
C LEU A 206 1.45 -3.55 17.69
N TRP A 207 1.96 -3.86 16.50
CA TRP A 207 3.36 -3.64 16.16
C TRP A 207 3.73 -2.15 16.19
N TRP A 208 2.88 -1.31 15.61
CA TRP A 208 3.07 0.14 15.62
C TRP A 208 3.05 0.71 17.04
N ASN A 209 2.09 0.31 17.88
CA ASN A 209 1.99 0.75 19.27
C ASN A 209 3.20 0.32 20.09
N ARG A 210 3.72 -0.89 19.86
CA ARG A 210 4.98 -1.38 20.46
C ARG A 210 6.16 -0.48 20.09
N ASN A 211 6.33 -0.17 18.81
CA ASN A 211 7.44 0.69 18.38
C ASN A 211 7.30 2.10 18.94
N ARG A 212 6.08 2.60 19.09
CA ARG A 212 5.80 3.88 19.73
C ARG A 212 6.20 3.88 21.21
N ALA A 213 5.90 2.80 21.94
CA ALA A 213 6.31 2.64 23.33
C ALA A 213 7.84 2.71 23.50
N LEU A 214 8.59 2.12 22.58
CA LEU A 214 10.06 2.12 22.63
C LEU A 214 10.69 3.44 22.18
N MET A 215 10.23 3.98 21.04
CA MET A 215 10.88 5.12 20.39
C MET A 215 10.41 6.46 20.96
N GLU A 216 9.13 6.55 21.32
CA GLU A 216 8.49 7.80 21.75
C GLU A 216 8.15 7.81 23.25
N ARG A 217 8.41 6.70 23.97
CA ARG A 217 8.02 6.49 25.38
C ARG A 217 6.53 6.77 25.63
N ASN A 218 5.70 6.51 24.62
CA ASN A 218 4.27 6.76 24.63
C ASN A 218 3.53 5.65 23.87
N ALA A 219 2.45 5.14 24.44
CA ALA A 219 1.66 4.06 23.86
C ALA A 219 0.16 4.26 24.15
N TYR A 220 -0.68 3.81 23.23
CA TYR A 220 -2.12 3.74 23.47
C TYR A 220 -2.44 2.62 24.45
N SER A 221 -3.50 2.84 25.24
CA SER A 221 -4.17 1.78 25.97
C SER A 221 -4.81 0.77 24.99
N SER A 222 -5.10 -0.44 25.46
CA SER A 222 -5.76 -1.46 24.62
C SER A 222 -7.11 -0.99 24.06
N GLY A 223 -7.87 -0.21 24.84
CA GLY A 223 -9.16 0.35 24.43
C GLY A 223 -9.05 1.45 23.38
N ASP A 224 -8.09 2.35 23.53
CA ASP A 224 -7.83 3.40 22.54
C ASP A 224 -7.29 2.81 21.23
N LEU A 225 -6.44 1.77 21.34
CA LEU A 225 -5.83 1.13 20.19
C LEU A 225 -6.88 0.39 19.34
N ILE A 226 -7.83 -0.32 19.95
CA ILE A 226 -8.90 -0.98 19.18
C ILE A 226 -9.86 0.05 18.59
N SER A 227 -10.17 1.12 19.31
CA SER A 227 -10.99 2.23 18.80
C SER A 227 -10.34 2.88 17.59
N PHE A 228 -9.02 3.10 17.64
CA PHE A 228 -8.22 3.56 16.51
C PHE A 228 -8.31 2.60 15.33
N VAL A 229 -8.15 1.29 15.52
CA VAL A 229 -8.23 0.30 14.43
C VAL A 229 -9.60 0.31 13.76
N LEU A 230 -10.68 0.31 14.54
CA LEU A 230 -12.04 0.31 14.02
C LEU A 230 -12.33 1.59 13.22
N ASN A 231 -11.96 2.75 13.76
CA ASN A 231 -12.11 4.04 13.07
C ASN A 231 -11.24 4.12 11.81
N TYR A 232 -10.03 3.59 11.86
CA TYR A 232 -9.09 3.57 10.74
C TYR A 232 -9.63 2.74 9.56
N LEU A 233 -10.18 1.56 9.85
CA LEU A 233 -10.80 0.71 8.83
C LEU A 233 -12.10 1.28 8.30
N LEU A 234 -12.98 1.79 9.17
CA LEU A 234 -14.21 2.45 8.75
C LEU A 234 -13.90 3.62 7.81
N ALA A 235 -12.97 4.51 8.18
CA ALA A 235 -12.54 5.62 7.33
C ALA A 235 -11.96 5.13 6.01
N TYR A 236 -11.12 4.09 6.03
CA TYR A 236 -10.56 3.52 4.81
C TYR A 236 -11.63 2.90 3.90
N HIS A 237 -12.57 2.15 4.45
CA HIS A 237 -13.65 1.54 3.67
C HIS A 237 -14.58 2.60 3.12
N HIS A 238 -15.04 3.58 3.90
CA HIS A 238 -15.89 4.68 3.42
C HIS A 238 -15.33 5.38 2.19
N VAL A 239 -14.01 5.56 2.13
CA VAL A 239 -13.32 6.18 0.99
C VAL A 239 -13.28 5.27 -0.23
N ASN A 240 -13.28 3.96 -0.01
CA ASN A 240 -13.15 2.94 -1.05
C ASN A 240 -14.48 2.25 -1.44
N THR A 241 -15.57 2.43 -0.69
CA THR A 241 -16.89 1.81 -0.93
C THR A 241 -17.97 2.80 -1.38
N ASP A 242 -17.76 4.11 -1.26
CA ASP A 242 -18.76 5.11 -1.66
C ASP A 242 -18.23 6.03 -2.78
N PRO A 243 -18.48 5.71 -4.06
CA PRO A 243 -18.14 6.61 -5.17
C PRO A 243 -19.01 7.87 -5.20
N ALA A 244 -20.05 7.99 -4.36
CA ALA A 244 -21.17 8.92 -4.61
C ALA A 244 -21.43 9.99 -3.54
N LYS A 245 -20.72 10.03 -2.40
CA LYS A 245 -20.95 11.08 -1.36
C LYS A 245 -19.72 11.61 -0.63
N LEU A 246 -18.56 11.61 -1.27
CA LEU A 246 -17.62 12.71 -1.05
C LEU A 246 -17.96 13.75 -2.09
N THR A 247 -18.15 15.00 -1.70
CA THR A 247 -18.03 16.14 -2.61
C THR A 247 -16.57 16.23 -3.05
N ILE A 248 -16.09 15.21 -3.75
CA ILE A 248 -14.99 15.31 -4.69
C ILE A 248 -15.59 16.20 -5.75
N SER A 249 -15.16 17.46 -5.86
CA SER A 249 -15.21 18.05 -7.18
C SER A 249 -14.28 17.16 -8.02
N THR A 250 -14.83 16.17 -8.71
CA THR A 250 -14.10 15.45 -9.75
C THR A 250 -13.70 16.52 -10.74
N SER A 251 -12.47 17.00 -10.62
CA SER A 251 -11.88 17.86 -11.63
C SER A 251 -11.76 17.03 -12.91
N PRO A 252 -11.91 17.66 -14.08
CA PRO A 252 -11.80 16.95 -15.36
C PRO A 252 -10.38 16.40 -15.55
N GLY A 253 -10.14 15.67 -16.65
CA GLY A 253 -8.82 15.11 -16.95
C GLY A 253 -7.68 16.15 -17.00
N CYS A 254 -8.02 17.44 -17.05
CA CYS A 254 -7.16 18.60 -17.15
C CYS A 254 -7.46 19.65 -16.05
N TRP A 255 -6.54 20.60 -15.89
CA TRP A 255 -6.59 21.70 -14.94
C TRP A 255 -7.53 22.81 -15.41
N PHE A 256 -8.27 23.40 -14.48
CA PHE A 256 -9.18 24.54 -14.75
C PHE A 256 -8.89 25.71 -13.82
N PRO A 257 -9.06 26.96 -14.30
CA PRO A 257 -8.94 28.15 -13.47
C PRO A 257 -9.92 28.15 -12.28
N PRO A 258 -9.54 28.75 -11.14
CA PRO A 258 -10.43 28.93 -9.99
C PRO A 258 -11.47 30.03 -10.21
N ASP A 259 -12.48 30.07 -9.32
CA ASP A 259 -13.48 31.15 -9.25
C ASP A 259 -12.85 32.52 -8.93
N ASN A 260 -13.64 33.58 -9.16
CA ASN A 260 -13.23 34.95 -8.85
C ASN A 260 -12.78 35.10 -7.39
N ASN A 261 -11.60 35.70 -7.20
CA ASN A 261 -10.95 35.99 -5.92
C ASN A 261 -10.34 34.78 -5.19
N VAL A 262 -10.17 33.62 -5.84
CA VAL A 262 -9.44 32.48 -5.27
C VAL A 262 -8.10 32.30 -6.00
N ILE A 263 -7.02 32.13 -5.26
CA ILE A 263 -5.73 31.69 -5.81
C ILE A 263 -5.64 30.17 -5.71
N LYS A 264 -5.39 29.52 -6.84
CA LYS A 264 -5.24 28.06 -6.91
C LYS A 264 -3.77 27.70 -6.87
N LEU A 265 -3.36 26.89 -5.91
CA LEU A 265 -1.98 26.48 -5.69
C LEU A 265 -1.84 24.97 -5.91
N ASN A 266 -1.14 24.59 -6.96
CA ASN A 266 -0.78 23.22 -7.26
C ASN A 266 0.58 22.89 -6.64
N PHE A 267 0.70 21.75 -5.98
CA PHE A 267 1.95 21.30 -5.35
C PHE A 267 2.25 19.83 -5.62
N ASP A 268 3.53 19.45 -5.56
CA ASP A 268 4.01 18.08 -5.72
C ASP A 268 5.36 17.88 -5.00
N GLY A 269 5.60 16.64 -4.53
CA GLY A 269 6.85 16.23 -3.91
C GLY A 269 7.54 15.10 -4.69
N ALA A 270 8.74 15.35 -5.22
CA ALA A 270 9.53 14.35 -5.93
C ALA A 270 10.71 13.83 -5.11
N MET A 271 10.94 12.51 -5.09
CA MET A 271 12.14 11.95 -4.44
C MET A 271 13.30 11.80 -5.42
N PHE A 272 14.51 12.17 -4.97
CA PHE A 272 15.77 11.91 -5.65
C PHE A 272 16.52 10.81 -4.91
N ALA A 273 16.24 9.55 -5.27
CA ALA A 273 16.75 8.37 -4.58
C ALA A 273 18.30 8.31 -4.53
N THR A 274 18.97 8.81 -5.56
CA THR A 274 20.44 8.82 -5.68
C THR A 274 21.11 9.80 -4.73
N THR A 275 20.47 10.94 -4.43
CA THR A 275 21.04 12.00 -3.57
C THR A 275 20.42 12.03 -2.17
N SER A 276 19.42 11.19 -1.89
CA SER A 276 18.65 11.21 -0.64
C SER A 276 18.03 12.59 -0.36
N GLU A 277 17.53 13.25 -1.42
CA GLU A 277 16.87 14.55 -1.36
C GLU A 277 15.43 14.44 -1.84
N ILE A 278 14.62 15.43 -1.51
CA ILE A 278 13.33 15.68 -2.13
C ILE A 278 13.35 16.99 -2.89
N GLY A 279 12.62 17.06 -4.00
CA GLY A 279 12.28 18.29 -4.69
C GLY A 279 10.84 18.66 -4.40
N ILE A 280 10.61 19.94 -4.21
CA ILE A 280 9.30 20.52 -3.98
C ILE A 280 9.00 21.41 -5.17
N GLY A 281 7.81 21.28 -5.75
CA GLY A 281 7.32 22.12 -6.84
C GLY A 281 5.98 22.72 -6.49
N ILE A 282 5.84 24.04 -6.62
CA ILE A 282 4.64 24.80 -6.30
C ILE A 282 4.37 25.80 -7.43
N VAL A 283 3.12 25.89 -7.89
CA VAL A 283 2.66 26.94 -8.79
C VAL A 283 1.31 27.48 -8.33
N ALA A 284 1.24 28.79 -8.14
CA ALA A 284 0.03 29.52 -7.79
C ALA A 284 -0.49 30.27 -9.02
N ARG A 285 -1.78 30.11 -9.32
CA ARG A 285 -2.44 30.67 -10.50
C ARG A 285 -3.73 31.39 -10.12
N ASP A 286 -4.03 32.46 -10.85
CA ASP A 286 -5.26 33.22 -10.69
C ASP A 286 -6.40 32.70 -11.58
N ARG A 287 -7.54 33.40 -11.57
CA ARG A 287 -8.73 33.09 -12.39
C ARG A 287 -8.48 33.07 -13.90
N THR A 288 -7.43 33.72 -14.38
CA THR A 288 -7.07 33.75 -15.81
C THR A 288 -6.19 32.56 -16.19
N GLY A 289 -5.71 31.80 -15.20
CA GLY A 289 -4.70 30.78 -15.39
C GLY A 289 -3.27 31.32 -15.38
N ALA A 290 -3.10 32.64 -15.23
CA ALA A 290 -1.77 33.23 -15.14
C ALA A 290 -1.08 32.79 -13.85
N CYS A 291 0.20 32.43 -13.96
CA CYS A 291 1.05 32.23 -12.80
C CYS A 291 1.20 33.56 -12.05
N VAL A 292 0.85 33.57 -10.77
CA VAL A 292 1.05 34.70 -9.86
C VAL A 292 2.19 34.46 -8.87
N TRP A 293 2.58 33.19 -8.70
CA TRP A 293 3.82 32.81 -8.03
C TRP A 293 4.20 31.37 -8.39
N TRP A 294 5.48 31.06 -8.35
CA TRP A 294 5.95 29.68 -8.39
C TRP A 294 7.13 29.52 -7.44
N LYS A 295 7.39 28.30 -6.99
CA LYS A 295 8.52 27.97 -6.11
C LYS A 295 8.99 26.56 -6.39
N SER A 296 10.30 26.38 -6.50
CA SER A 296 10.94 25.07 -6.68
C SER A 296 12.27 25.02 -5.95
N PHE A 297 12.50 23.97 -5.17
CA PHE A 297 13.75 23.78 -4.42
C PHE A 297 13.92 22.34 -3.96
N ARG A 298 15.17 21.96 -3.64
CA ARG A 298 15.48 20.70 -2.98
C ARG A 298 15.69 20.87 -1.49
N ARG A 299 15.36 19.81 -0.78
CA ARG A 299 15.62 19.67 0.65
C ARG A 299 16.20 18.29 0.93
N ARG A 300 17.15 18.22 1.86
CA ARG A 300 17.73 16.95 2.27
C ARG A 300 16.70 16.09 3.00
N TRP A 301 16.69 14.83 2.60
CA TRP A 301 16.18 13.64 3.29
C TRP A 301 14.74 13.71 3.82
N VAL A 302 13.86 12.93 3.18
CA VAL A 302 12.53 12.58 3.68
C VAL A 302 12.29 11.09 3.45
N PRO A 303 11.96 10.30 4.49
CA PRO A 303 11.96 8.83 4.44
C PRO A 303 10.73 8.19 3.74
N ALA A 304 9.90 8.95 3.02
CA ALA A 304 8.77 8.40 2.26
C ALA A 304 8.21 9.39 1.21
N PRO A 305 7.68 8.91 0.07
CA PRO A 305 6.99 9.76 -0.92
C PRO A 305 5.83 10.57 -0.30
N GLU A 306 5.04 9.93 0.56
CA GLU A 306 3.90 10.58 1.22
C GLU A 306 4.32 11.76 2.11
N LEU A 307 5.51 11.67 2.71
CA LEU A 307 6.04 12.75 3.53
C LEU A 307 6.58 13.89 2.65
N ALA A 308 7.09 13.60 1.45
CA ALA A 308 7.49 14.62 0.47
C ALA A 308 6.29 15.45 0.02
N GLU A 309 5.16 14.80 -0.26
CA GLU A 309 3.88 15.45 -0.59
C GLU A 309 3.37 16.32 0.56
N ALA A 310 3.43 15.80 1.79
CA ALA A 310 3.02 16.56 2.98
C ALA A 310 3.89 17.81 3.17
N PHE A 311 5.21 17.71 2.95
CA PHE A 311 6.09 18.87 2.97
C PHE A 311 5.75 19.87 1.87
N ALA A 312 5.52 19.41 0.63
CA ALA A 312 5.12 20.29 -0.47
C ALA A 312 3.82 21.06 -0.15
N ALA A 313 2.83 20.39 0.44
CA ALA A 313 1.60 21.02 0.90
C ALA A 313 1.82 22.08 2.00
N ARG A 314 2.69 21.79 2.98
CA ARG A 314 3.02 22.74 4.06
C ARG A 314 3.73 23.97 3.53
N GLU A 315 4.69 23.78 2.64
CA GLU A 315 5.39 24.90 2.00
C GLU A 315 4.44 25.74 1.14
N THR A 316 3.43 25.10 0.53
CA THR A 316 2.40 25.77 -0.27
C THR A 316 1.50 26.68 0.58
N ILE A 317 1.02 26.20 1.72
CA ILE A 317 0.19 27.02 2.60
C ILE A 317 1.00 28.14 3.28
N LEU A 318 2.27 27.89 3.61
CA LEU A 318 3.18 28.92 4.12
C LEU A 318 3.47 30.00 3.08
N LEU A 319 3.66 29.62 1.82
CA LEU A 319 3.79 30.55 0.70
C LEU A 319 2.54 31.42 0.56
N ALA A 320 1.35 30.82 0.62
CA ALA A 320 0.09 31.55 0.55
C ALA A 320 -0.04 32.61 1.65
N ARG A 321 0.35 32.25 2.88
CA ARG A 321 0.40 33.18 4.02
C ARG A 321 1.38 34.31 3.77
N GLN A 322 2.58 34.00 3.28
CA GLN A 322 3.63 34.99 2.98
C GLN A 322 3.18 35.99 1.90
N CYS A 323 2.47 35.52 0.87
CA CYS A 323 1.94 36.37 -0.19
C CYS A 323 0.67 37.14 0.22
N GLY A 324 0.13 36.90 1.43
CA GLY A 324 -1.06 37.59 1.94
C GLY A 324 -2.36 37.21 1.22
N TRP A 325 -2.40 36.08 0.52
CA TRP A 325 -3.63 35.62 -0.12
C TRP A 325 -4.62 35.14 0.93
N ARG A 326 -5.87 35.59 0.87
CA ARG A 326 -6.89 35.25 1.88
C ARG A 326 -7.84 34.13 1.49
N ARG A 327 -8.01 33.89 0.18
CA ARG A 327 -8.88 32.83 -0.35
C ARG A 327 -8.06 31.95 -1.28
N ILE A 328 -7.83 30.72 -0.86
CA ILE A 328 -6.92 29.80 -1.53
C ILE A 328 -7.53 28.42 -1.75
N MET A 329 -7.08 27.76 -2.81
CA MET A 329 -7.39 26.36 -3.11
C MET A 329 -6.07 25.61 -3.31
N LEU A 330 -5.75 24.68 -2.41
CA LEU A 330 -4.58 23.81 -2.54
C LEU A 330 -4.96 22.53 -3.30
N GLU A 331 -4.24 22.25 -4.37
CA GLU A 331 -4.41 21.07 -5.23
C GLU A 331 -3.15 20.19 -5.21
N GLY A 332 -3.34 18.90 -4.96
CA GLY A 332 -2.30 17.88 -5.07
C GLY A 332 -2.86 16.56 -5.59
N ASP A 333 -2.00 15.62 -5.96
CA ASP A 333 -2.40 14.31 -6.53
C ASP A 333 -2.24 13.13 -5.54
N CYS A 334 -1.86 13.42 -4.28
CA CYS A 334 -1.68 12.41 -3.24
C CYS A 334 -2.99 12.12 -2.47
N ALA A 335 -3.72 11.10 -2.91
CA ALA A 335 -5.00 10.72 -2.32
C ALA A 335 -4.93 10.38 -0.82
N SER A 336 -3.87 9.70 -0.37
CA SER A 336 -3.74 9.32 1.05
C SER A 336 -3.50 10.53 1.97
N PHE A 337 -2.84 11.57 1.44
CA PHE A 337 -2.58 12.81 2.16
C PHE A 337 -3.81 13.74 2.17
N HIS A 338 -4.50 13.87 1.03
CA HIS A 338 -5.75 14.64 0.97
C HIS A 338 -6.78 14.13 1.98
N LEU A 339 -6.90 12.81 2.12
CA LEU A 339 -7.78 12.19 3.11
C LEU A 339 -7.50 12.64 4.56
N LYS A 340 -6.22 12.77 4.91
CA LYS A 340 -5.78 13.19 6.25
C LYS A 340 -6.06 14.67 6.52
N LEU A 341 -6.01 15.50 5.48
CA LEU A 341 -6.37 16.91 5.57
C LEU A 341 -7.87 17.11 5.78
N THR A 342 -8.70 16.28 5.14
CA THR A 342 -10.16 16.36 5.27
C THR A 342 -10.73 15.64 6.48
N SER A 343 -9.96 14.75 7.13
CA SER A 343 -10.44 14.02 8.31
C SER A 343 -10.52 14.93 9.55
N GLY A 344 -11.55 14.79 10.37
CA GLY A 344 -11.69 15.51 11.65
C GLY A 344 -10.88 14.92 12.81
N GLN A 345 -10.13 13.84 12.57
CA GLN A 345 -9.37 13.13 13.61
C GLN A 345 -7.87 13.48 13.56
N ASP A 346 -7.22 13.48 14.71
CA ASP A 346 -5.77 13.63 14.82
C ASP A 346 -5.04 12.47 14.12
N ASP A 347 -4.14 12.79 13.19
CA ASP A 347 -3.24 11.83 12.56
C ASP A 347 -1.92 11.78 13.35
N PHE A 348 -1.50 10.58 13.75
CA PHE A 348 -0.26 10.33 14.50
C PHE A 348 0.81 9.65 13.63
N ALA A 349 0.61 9.54 12.31
CA ALA A 349 1.65 9.13 11.38
C ALA A 349 2.77 10.18 11.29
N ALA A 350 3.89 9.85 10.62
CA ALA A 350 4.98 10.81 10.37
C ALA A 350 4.53 12.11 9.67
N THR A 351 3.43 12.06 8.92
CA THR A 351 2.77 13.22 8.28
C THR A 351 1.81 13.97 9.20
N GLY A 352 1.50 13.43 10.37
CA GLY A 352 0.45 13.92 11.27
C GLY A 352 0.72 15.31 11.84
N ALA A 353 1.96 15.55 12.30
CA ALA A 353 2.38 16.88 12.74
C ALA A 353 2.29 17.91 11.60
N ILE A 354 2.70 17.55 10.39
CA ILE A 354 2.61 18.40 9.20
C ILE A 354 1.14 18.67 8.84
N THR A 355 0.30 17.66 8.92
CA THR A 355 -1.14 17.77 8.66
C THR A 355 -1.81 18.70 9.66
N ARG A 356 -1.45 18.60 10.95
CA ARG A 356 -1.93 19.50 12.00
C ARG A 356 -1.48 20.94 11.76
N ASP A 357 -0.21 21.15 11.40
CA ASP A 357 0.31 22.47 11.04
C ASP A 357 -0.50 23.07 9.88
N ILE A 358 -0.77 22.30 8.83
CA ILE A 358 -1.56 22.75 7.68
C ILE A 358 -3.00 23.08 8.08
N LYS A 359 -3.64 22.26 8.93
CA LYS A 359 -4.97 22.55 9.46
C LYS A 359 -4.99 23.84 10.29
N ASN A 360 -4.02 24.04 11.17
CA ASN A 360 -3.91 25.26 11.97
C ASN A 360 -3.71 26.49 11.06
N LEU A 361 -2.76 26.42 10.13
CA LEU A 361 -2.51 27.49 9.15
C LEU A 361 -3.75 27.77 8.29
N SER A 362 -4.55 26.76 7.95
CA SER A 362 -5.76 26.93 7.15
C SER A 362 -6.81 27.84 7.78
N THR A 363 -6.81 27.95 9.12
CA THR A 363 -7.72 28.83 9.85
C THR A 363 -7.36 30.31 9.76
N GLU A 364 -6.15 30.65 9.29
CA GLU A 364 -5.70 32.03 9.09
C GLU A 364 -6.26 32.66 7.79
N PHE A 365 -6.92 31.87 6.94
CA PHE A 365 -7.46 32.28 5.64
C PHE A 365 -8.99 32.47 5.70
N ASP A 366 -9.51 33.46 4.98
CA ASP A 366 -10.97 33.65 4.80
C ASP A 366 -11.61 32.42 4.13
N SER A 367 -10.85 31.73 3.27
CA SER A 367 -11.26 30.49 2.62
C SER A 367 -10.04 29.65 2.28
N CYS A 368 -10.01 28.40 2.73
CA CYS A 368 -8.97 27.43 2.39
C CYS A 368 -9.63 26.11 1.97
N ILE A 369 -9.47 25.72 0.71
CA ILE A 369 -10.05 24.51 0.14
C ILE A 369 -8.92 23.55 -0.23
N PHE A 370 -9.04 22.28 0.17
CA PHE A 370 -8.13 21.23 -0.26
C PHE A 370 -8.81 20.39 -1.35
N SER A 371 -8.14 20.21 -2.48
CA SER A 371 -8.69 19.48 -3.64
C SER A 371 -7.70 18.39 -4.10
N LEU A 372 -8.25 17.22 -4.42
CA LEU A 372 -7.50 16.10 -4.99
C LEU A 372 -7.68 16.10 -6.50
N VAL A 373 -6.57 16.13 -7.23
CA VAL A 373 -6.57 16.14 -8.70
C VAL A 373 -5.84 14.92 -9.26
N ARG A 374 -6.13 14.56 -10.52
CA ARG A 374 -5.32 13.57 -11.22
C ARG A 374 -3.96 14.17 -11.54
N ARG A 375 -2.93 13.32 -11.63
CA ARG A 375 -1.57 13.73 -12.03
C ARG A 375 -1.52 14.46 -13.38
N THR A 376 -2.47 14.20 -14.28
CA THR A 376 -2.59 14.92 -15.56
C THR A 376 -2.96 16.39 -15.42
N ALA A 377 -3.63 16.77 -14.32
CA ALA A 377 -3.98 18.14 -13.97
C ALA A 377 -2.97 18.78 -12.99
N ASN A 378 -1.85 18.11 -12.69
CA ASN A 378 -0.80 18.55 -11.76
C ASN A 378 0.62 18.45 -12.34
N LYS A 379 0.79 18.28 -13.66
CA LYS A 379 2.10 18.08 -14.30
C LYS A 379 3.02 19.29 -14.12
N VAL A 380 2.50 20.52 -13.99
CA VAL A 380 3.37 21.69 -13.74
C VAL A 380 4.09 21.57 -12.41
N ALA A 381 3.35 21.37 -11.32
CA ALA A 381 3.94 21.19 -9.99
C ALA A 381 4.85 19.95 -9.97
N HIS A 382 4.42 18.86 -10.59
CA HIS A 382 5.20 17.63 -10.71
C HIS A 382 6.53 17.83 -11.43
N CYS A 383 6.54 18.55 -12.55
CA CYS A 383 7.75 18.85 -13.29
C CYS A 383 8.67 19.81 -12.54
N LEU A 384 8.12 20.81 -11.84
CA LEU A 384 8.89 21.70 -10.96
C LEU A 384 9.56 20.93 -9.82
N ALA A 385 8.88 19.96 -9.22
CA ALA A 385 9.44 19.11 -8.17
C ALA A 385 10.59 18.25 -8.70
N ARG A 386 10.42 17.63 -9.88
CA ARG A 386 11.46 16.78 -10.50
C ARG A 386 12.65 17.55 -11.08
N LYS A 387 12.45 18.81 -11.48
CA LYS A 387 13.52 19.70 -11.97
C LYS A 387 14.11 20.58 -10.88
N ALA A 388 13.70 20.40 -9.62
CA ALA A 388 14.17 21.21 -8.50
C ALA A 388 15.70 21.17 -8.39
N HIS A 389 16.27 22.31 -7.98
CA HIS A 389 17.69 22.48 -7.69
C HIS A 389 17.91 22.72 -6.19
N SER A 390 19.14 22.58 -5.70
CA SER A 390 19.47 22.83 -4.29
C SER A 390 19.21 24.26 -3.83
N ASN A 391 19.29 25.22 -4.76
CA ASN A 391 18.92 26.61 -4.49
C ASN A 391 17.41 26.81 -4.69
N VAL A 392 16.81 27.62 -3.83
CA VAL A 392 15.42 28.03 -3.97
C VAL A 392 15.27 28.91 -5.20
N GLN A 393 14.39 28.51 -6.11
CA GLN A 393 13.97 29.32 -7.23
C GLN A 393 12.49 29.67 -7.03
N GLU A 394 12.17 30.96 -7.03
CA GLU A 394 10.80 31.43 -6.88
C GLU A 394 10.60 32.80 -7.53
N GLY A 395 9.35 33.17 -7.75
CA GLY A 395 9.01 34.51 -8.20
C GLY A 395 7.56 34.63 -8.66
N PRO A 396 7.09 35.88 -8.88
CA PRO A 396 5.71 36.14 -9.29
C PRO A 396 5.45 35.74 -10.76
N CYS A 397 6.48 35.72 -11.59
CA CYS A 397 6.39 35.34 -13.00
C CYS A 397 6.96 33.94 -13.23
N PHE A 398 6.24 33.11 -13.99
CA PHE A 398 6.74 31.78 -14.34
C PHE A 398 8.03 31.87 -15.17
N PRO A 399 8.99 30.94 -15.02
CA PRO A 399 10.27 31.02 -15.72
C PRO A 399 10.05 31.00 -17.23
N PRO A 400 10.61 31.94 -18.01
CA PRO A 400 10.46 31.95 -19.46
C PRO A 400 10.90 30.65 -20.12
N LEU A 401 11.98 30.02 -19.61
CA LEU A 401 12.50 28.74 -20.08
C LEU A 401 11.59 27.54 -19.79
N LEU A 402 10.57 27.70 -18.95
CA LEU A 402 9.57 26.68 -18.63
C LEU A 402 8.16 27.13 -19.06
N ALA A 403 8.00 28.20 -19.83
CA ALA A 403 6.69 28.74 -20.18
C ALA A 403 5.75 27.69 -20.81
N ASP A 404 6.28 26.82 -21.67
CA ASP A 404 5.54 25.71 -22.29
C ASP A 404 4.95 24.73 -21.26
N LEU A 405 5.62 24.56 -20.11
CA LEU A 405 5.14 23.70 -19.04
C LEU A 405 3.85 24.24 -18.44
N LEU A 406 3.69 25.57 -18.33
CA LEU A 406 2.54 26.19 -17.64
C LEU A 406 1.19 25.74 -18.23
N PHE A 407 1.17 25.39 -19.52
CA PHE A 407 -0.01 24.94 -20.25
C PHE A 407 -0.16 23.41 -20.34
N SER A 408 0.82 22.65 -19.84
CA SER A 408 0.84 21.18 -19.98
C SER A 408 -0.31 20.46 -19.26
N ASP A 409 -0.93 21.13 -18.30
CA ASP A 409 -2.04 20.60 -17.51
C ASP A 409 -3.42 20.94 -18.08
N TYR A 410 -3.52 21.79 -19.12
CA TYR A 410 -4.80 22.23 -19.70
C TYR A 410 -5.43 21.25 -20.70
N ALA A 411 -4.70 20.18 -21.07
CA ALA A 411 -5.07 19.24 -22.14
C ALA A 411 -5.71 17.94 -21.64
#